data_AF-A0A0F9RER8-F1
#
_entry.id   AF-A0A0F9RER8-F1
#
_cell.length_a   1.000
_cell.length_b   1.000
_cell.length_c   1.000
_cell.angle_alpha   90.00
_cell.angle_beta   90.00
_cell.angle_gamma   90.00
#
_symmetry.space_group_name_H-M   'P 1'
#
loop_
_entity.id
_entity.type
_entity.pdbx_description
1 polymer ?
#
loop_
_entity_poly.entity_id
_entity_poly.type
_entity_poly.pdbx_seq_one_letter_code
_entity_poly.pdbx_strand_id
1 'polypeptide(L)'
;MFDIAYTSATDEEFKKYHKGTRGVYPREFFNRLVKRSYDKLLKFVFNHQNPRLAFQVLGVFILNHGAKMSDDIRLLILTHSDWEAEQDQLMNKQDRAERKKWLLDFRERIENYVEGIPENIPHEMLRNTGEVERQPINY
;
A
#
# COMPACT_ATOMS: atom_id res chain seq x y z
N MET A 1 -4.22 -7.01 -9.96
CA MET A 1 -3.34 -6.12 -9.20
C MET A 1 -2.04 -6.88 -8.96
N PHE A 2 -0.89 -6.38 -9.43
CA PHE A 2 0.41 -6.98 -9.11
C PHE A 2 0.64 -6.73 -7.62
N ASP A 3 0.42 -7.74 -6.78
CA ASP A 3 0.75 -7.65 -5.36
C ASP A 3 2.26 -7.38 -5.26
N ILE A 4 2.61 -6.28 -4.60
CA ILE A 4 3.97 -5.73 -4.52
C ILE A 4 4.95 -6.77 -3.96
N ALA A 5 4.45 -7.75 -3.19
CA ALA A 5 5.25 -8.89 -2.78
C ALA A 5 5.78 -9.70 -3.99
N TYR A 6 4.96 -9.93 -5.01
CA TYR A 6 5.34 -10.73 -6.18
C TYR A 6 6.36 -10.07 -7.10
N THR A 7 6.43 -8.73 -7.12
CA THR A 7 7.48 -8.03 -7.87
C THR A 7 8.88 -8.21 -7.26
N SER A 8 8.97 -8.78 -6.05
CA SER A 8 10.22 -9.10 -5.37
C SER A 8 10.68 -10.54 -5.54
N ALA A 9 9.96 -11.38 -6.28
CA ALA A 9 10.38 -12.73 -6.62
C ALA A 9 11.43 -12.73 -7.74
N THR A 10 12.41 -13.63 -7.68
CA THR A 10 13.39 -13.81 -8.76
C THR A 10 12.83 -14.73 -9.85
N ASP A 11 13.40 -14.66 -11.06
CA ASP A 11 13.04 -15.57 -12.17
C ASP A 11 13.20 -17.05 -11.80
N GLU A 12 14.21 -17.39 -11.00
CA GLU A 12 14.44 -18.74 -10.51
C GLU A 12 13.36 -19.19 -9.52
N GLU A 13 12.94 -18.30 -8.62
CA GLU A 13 11.86 -18.55 -7.67
C GLU A 13 10.52 -18.72 -8.39
N PHE A 14 10.23 -17.88 -9.38
CA PHE A 14 9.07 -18.07 -10.25
C PHE A 14 9.12 -19.42 -10.95
N LYS A 15 10.24 -19.77 -11.60
CA LYS A 15 10.38 -21.08 -12.28
C LYS A 15 10.21 -22.27 -11.34
N LYS A 16 10.65 -22.15 -10.08
CA LYS A 16 10.56 -23.19 -9.06
C LYS A 16 9.14 -23.39 -8.53
N TYR A 17 8.43 -22.29 -8.25
CA TYR A 17 7.12 -22.36 -7.58
C TYR A 17 5.93 -22.32 -8.54
N HIS A 18 6.10 -21.84 -9.77
CA HIS A 18 5.02 -21.74 -10.77
C HIS A 18 4.84 -23.04 -11.59
N LYS A 19 5.80 -23.98 -11.50
CA LYS A 19 5.77 -25.26 -12.24
C LYS A 19 4.90 -26.36 -11.61
N GLY A 20 4.39 -26.19 -10.39
CA GLY A 20 3.84 -27.32 -9.61
C GLY A 20 2.48 -27.13 -8.94
N THR A 21 1.96 -25.91 -8.79
CA THR A 21 0.77 -25.70 -7.94
C THR A 21 -0.23 -24.72 -8.54
N ARG A 22 -1.52 -25.14 -8.49
CA ARG A 22 -2.70 -24.33 -8.80
C ARG A 22 -2.72 -23.08 -7.90
N GLY A 23 -2.17 -21.96 -8.38
CA GLY A 23 -2.44 -20.60 -7.89
C GLY A 23 -2.12 -20.24 -6.44
N VAL A 24 -1.66 -21.18 -5.60
CA VAL A 24 -1.39 -20.95 -4.17
C VAL A 24 0.08 -21.23 -3.88
N TYR A 25 0.81 -20.18 -3.52
CA TYR A 25 2.21 -20.26 -3.16
C TYR A 25 2.41 -20.79 -1.73
N PRO A 26 3.50 -21.50 -1.45
CA PRO A 26 3.82 -21.89 -0.07
C PRO A 26 3.95 -20.65 0.83
N ARG A 27 3.39 -20.71 2.04
CA ARG A 27 3.39 -19.61 3.01
C ARG A 27 4.79 -19.06 3.29
N GLU A 28 5.79 -19.93 3.39
CA GLU A 28 7.19 -19.54 3.58
C GLU A 28 7.74 -18.72 2.41
N PHE A 29 7.38 -19.08 1.18
CA PHE A 29 7.79 -18.32 0.01
C PHE A 29 7.14 -16.94 0.01
N PHE A 30 5.84 -16.87 0.26
CA PHE A 30 5.12 -15.61 0.39
C PHE A 30 5.70 -14.70 1.49
N ASN A 31 5.98 -15.26 2.68
CA ASN A 31 6.59 -14.51 3.78
C ASN A 31 7.97 -13.93 3.40
N ARG A 32 8.77 -14.65 2.61
CA ARG A 32 10.05 -14.13 2.09
C ARG A 32 9.84 -12.96 1.13
N LEU A 33 8.83 -13.04 0.27
CA LEU A 33 8.48 -11.96 -0.66
C LEU A 33 8.01 -10.70 0.07
N VAL A 34 7.14 -10.87 1.09
CA VAL A 34 6.68 -9.78 1.95
C VAL A 34 7.87 -9.13 2.64
N LYS A 35 8.77 -9.90 3.25
CA LYS A 35 9.96 -9.37 3.93
C LYS A 35 10.87 -8.57 2.99
N ARG A 36 11.18 -9.11 1.81
CA ARG A 36 12.02 -8.38 0.82
C ARG A 36 11.37 -7.09 0.35
N SER A 37 10.06 -7.10 0.17
CA SER A 37 9.31 -5.94 -0.29
C SER A 37 9.22 -4.87 0.81
N TYR A 38 9.04 -5.30 2.06
CA TYR A 38 9.10 -4.43 3.23
C TYR A 38 10.44 -3.70 3.32
N ASP A 39 11.56 -4.41 3.22
CA ASP A 39 12.89 -3.80 3.29
C ASP A 39 13.13 -2.78 2.16
N LYS A 40 12.64 -3.08 0.95
CA LYS A 40 12.70 -2.15 -0.19
C LYS A 40 11.80 -0.93 0.03
N LEU A 41 10.58 -1.14 0.52
CA LEU A 41 9.62 -0.07 0.80
C LEU A 41 10.13 0.86 1.90
N LEU A 42 10.69 0.34 3.00
CA LEU A 42 11.32 1.18 4.02
C LEU A 42 12.39 2.08 3.42
N LYS A 43 13.32 1.51 2.64
CA LYS A 43 14.36 2.30 1.95
C LYS A 43 13.77 3.35 1.01
N PHE A 44 12.73 3.00 0.28
CA PHE A 44 12.04 3.93 -0.62
C PHE A 44 11.43 5.09 0.18
N VAL A 45 10.64 4.80 1.21
CA VAL A 45 9.90 5.79 2.00
C VAL A 45 10.83 6.81 2.65
N PHE A 46 11.94 6.37 3.24
CA PHE A 46 12.90 7.27 3.88
C PHE A 46 13.71 8.13 2.90
N ASN A 47 13.77 7.75 1.62
CA ASN A 47 14.48 8.51 0.58
C ASN A 47 13.53 9.24 -0.37
N HIS A 48 12.21 9.18 -0.13
CA HIS A 48 11.22 9.70 -1.06
C HIS A 48 10.99 11.22 -0.88
N GLN A 49 10.84 11.95 -1.99
CA GLN A 49 10.56 13.39 -1.97
C GLN A 49 9.16 13.73 -1.43
N ASN A 50 8.22 12.79 -1.53
CA ASN A 50 6.90 12.89 -0.92
C ASN A 50 6.77 11.80 0.15
N PRO A 51 7.26 12.04 1.38
CA PRO A 51 7.25 11.03 2.44
C PRO A 51 5.82 10.65 2.83
N ARG A 52 4.85 11.57 2.68
CA ARG A 52 3.48 11.36 3.13
C ARG A 52 2.81 10.16 2.45
N LEU A 53 2.71 10.24 1.12
CA LEU A 53 2.10 9.16 0.33
C LEU A 53 2.90 7.87 0.47
N ALA A 54 4.22 7.96 0.58
CA ALA A 54 5.09 6.79 0.76
C ALA A 54 4.79 6.06 2.08
N PHE A 55 4.64 6.77 3.20
CA PHE A 55 4.26 6.17 4.48
C PHE A 55 2.85 5.57 4.46
N GLN A 56 1.91 6.18 3.74
CA GLN A 56 0.57 5.60 3.57
C GLN A 56 0.61 4.30 2.77
N VAL A 57 1.38 4.26 1.67
CA VAL A 57 1.62 3.02 0.89
C VAL A 57 2.27 1.95 1.76
N LEU A 58 3.23 2.32 2.60
CA LEU A 58 3.84 1.40 3.56
C LEU A 58 2.82 0.84 4.55
N GLY A 59 1.96 1.68 5.12
CA GLY A 59 0.92 1.22 6.05
C GLY A 59 -0.10 0.30 5.37
N VAL A 60 -0.53 0.61 4.13
CA VAL A 60 -1.39 -0.27 3.34
C VAL A 60 -0.72 -1.62 3.10
N PHE A 61 0.56 -1.62 2.73
CA PHE A 61 1.33 -2.85 2.54
C PHE A 61 1.39 -3.67 3.84
N ILE A 62 1.66 -3.03 4.97
CA ILE A 62 1.75 -3.73 6.26
C ILE A 62 0.41 -4.36 6.64
N LEU A 63 -0.68 -3.59 6.56
CA LEU A 63 -2.02 -4.05 6.87
C LEU A 63 -2.41 -5.24 5.98
N ASN A 64 -2.22 -5.14 4.66
CA ASN A 64 -2.59 -6.20 3.72
C ASN A 64 -1.81 -7.51 3.91
N HIS A 65 -0.58 -7.44 4.42
CA HIS A 65 0.31 -8.61 4.50
C HIS A 65 0.58 -9.09 5.93
N GLY A 66 0.07 -8.39 6.94
CA GLY A 66 0.39 -8.68 8.34
C GLY A 66 1.88 -8.52 8.65
N ALA A 67 2.56 -7.59 7.97
CA ALA A 67 4.01 -7.40 8.11
C ALA A 67 4.38 -6.72 9.45
N LYS A 68 5.64 -6.79 9.86
CA LYS A 68 6.08 -6.14 11.10
C LYS A 68 5.85 -4.63 11.08
N MET A 69 5.28 -4.11 12.16
CA MET A 69 5.14 -2.66 12.41
C MET A 69 5.75 -2.33 13.77
N SER A 70 6.97 -1.79 13.79
CA SER A 70 7.51 -1.23 15.03
C SER A 70 6.76 0.04 15.41
N ASP A 71 6.81 0.40 16.70
CA ASP A 71 6.14 1.61 17.20
C ASP A 71 6.63 2.88 16.49
N ASP A 72 7.92 2.97 16.15
CA ASP A 72 8.46 4.09 15.36
C ASP A 72 7.83 4.19 13.97
N ILE A 73 7.65 3.06 13.29
CA ILE A 73 7.02 3.02 11.96
C ILE A 73 5.53 3.34 12.09
N ARG A 74 4.85 2.82 13.11
CA ARG A 74 3.45 3.14 13.41
C ARG A 74 3.29 4.66 13.59
N LEU A 75 4.13 5.26 14.44
CA LEU A 75 4.10 6.69 14.70
C LEU A 75 4.32 7.50 13.42
N LEU A 76 5.32 7.14 12.61
CA LEU A 76 5.58 7.82 11.34
C LEU A 76 4.38 7.72 10.39
N ILE A 77 3.77 6.54 10.25
CA ILE A 77 2.58 6.36 9.41
C ILE A 77 1.44 7.27 9.89
N LEU A 78 1.18 7.30 11.20
CA LEU A 78 0.12 8.14 11.78
C LEU A 78 0.41 9.64 11.61
N THR A 79 1.65 10.08 11.84
CA THR A 79 2.06 11.48 11.61
C THR A 79 1.89 11.89 10.15
N HIS A 80 2.15 10.97 9.21
CA HIS A 80 2.01 11.22 7.78
C HIS A 80 0.61 10.90 7.22
N SER A 81 -0.38 10.62 8.06
CA SER A 81 -1.74 10.30 7.60
C SER A 81 -2.79 11.20 8.24
N ASP A 82 -2.42 12.45 8.53
CA ASP A 82 -3.33 13.44 9.08
C ASP A 82 -4.11 14.17 7.97
N TRP A 83 -5.41 14.33 8.18
CA TRP A 83 -6.32 15.00 7.24
C TRP A 83 -6.00 16.47 7.07
N GLU A 84 -5.63 17.17 8.15
CA GLU A 84 -5.35 18.61 8.12
C GLU A 84 -4.24 18.94 7.12
N ALA A 85 -3.31 18.00 6.94
CA ALA A 85 -2.19 18.13 6.03
C ALA A 85 -2.59 17.93 4.54
N GLU A 86 -3.74 17.29 4.24
CA GLU A 86 -4.21 16.93 2.89
C GLU A 86 -5.44 17.72 2.41
N GLN A 87 -6.08 18.49 3.27
CA GLN A 87 -7.38 19.12 2.98
C GLN A 87 -7.41 20.04 1.74
N ASP A 88 -6.26 20.61 1.37
CA ASP A 88 -6.13 21.53 0.24
C ASP A 88 -5.59 20.88 -1.03
N GLN A 89 -5.32 19.57 -1.03
CA GLN A 89 -4.77 18.87 -2.19
C GLN A 89 -5.83 18.51 -3.24
N LEU A 90 -7.09 18.42 -2.85
CA LEU A 90 -8.18 17.98 -3.71
C LEU A 90 -9.12 19.16 -4.00
N MET A 91 -9.31 19.46 -5.28
CA MET A 91 -10.18 20.56 -5.71
C MET A 91 -11.66 20.22 -5.48
N ASN A 92 -12.05 18.96 -5.72
CA ASN A 92 -13.41 18.48 -5.61
C ASN A 92 -13.83 18.22 -4.14
N LYS A 93 -15.03 18.68 -3.76
CA LYS A 93 -15.59 18.48 -2.41
C LYS A 93 -15.92 17.01 -2.12
N GLN A 94 -16.38 16.25 -3.11
CA GLN A 94 -16.70 14.84 -2.92
C GLN A 94 -15.42 14.04 -2.66
N ASP A 95 -14.40 14.22 -3.50
CA ASP A 95 -13.11 13.54 -3.33
C ASP A 95 -12.47 13.89 -1.98
N ARG A 96 -12.59 15.14 -1.50
CA ARG A 96 -12.17 15.52 -0.15
C ARG A 96 -12.89 14.73 0.94
N ALA A 97 -14.21 14.57 0.83
CA ALA A 97 -15.00 13.86 1.82
C ALA A 97 -14.66 12.36 1.84
N GLU A 98 -14.52 11.74 0.66
CA GLU A 98 -14.10 10.34 0.50
C GLU A 98 -12.68 10.14 1.05
N ARG A 99 -11.74 11.03 0.69
CA ARG A 99 -10.37 10.98 1.19
C ARG A 99 -10.26 11.16 2.70
N LYS A 100 -11.01 12.11 3.27
CA LYS A 100 -11.06 12.30 4.73
C LYS A 100 -11.56 11.05 5.44
N LYS A 101 -12.64 10.45 4.93
CA LYS A 101 -13.19 9.20 5.47
C LYS A 101 -12.16 8.07 5.39
N TRP A 102 -11.50 7.93 4.25
CA TRP A 102 -10.45 6.92 4.06
C TRP A 102 -9.30 7.11 5.03
N LEU A 103 -8.80 8.35 5.23
CA LEU A 103 -7.71 8.62 6.17
C LEU A 103 -8.09 8.29 7.62
N LEU A 104 -9.31 8.61 8.04
CA LEU A 104 -9.78 8.29 9.39
C LEU A 104 -9.85 6.77 9.61
N ASP A 105 -10.46 6.02 8.68
CA ASP A 105 -10.52 4.55 8.73
C ASP A 105 -9.10 3.93 8.69
N PHE A 106 -8.23 4.46 7.82
CA PHE A 106 -6.85 4.01 7.73
C PHE A 106 -6.09 4.20 9.04
N ARG A 107 -6.20 5.36 9.68
CA ARG A 107 -5.56 5.61 10.99
C ARG A 107 -6.06 4.68 12.07
N GLU A 108 -7.37 4.47 12.16
CA GLU A 108 -7.99 3.56 13.13
C GLU A 108 -7.45 2.13 12.96
N ARG A 109 -7.27 1.65 11.72
CA ARG A 109 -6.65 0.36 11.44
C ARG A 109 -5.19 0.30 11.87
N ILE A 110 -4.41 1.35 11.63
CA ILE A 110 -3.00 1.43 12.03
C ILE A 110 -2.86 1.41 13.57
N GLU A 111 -3.75 2.11 14.28
CA GLU A 111 -3.78 2.16 15.74
C GLU A 111 -4.14 0.80 16.35
N ASN A 112 -5.10 0.10 15.76
CA ASN A 112 -5.56 -1.22 16.24
C ASN A 112 -4.79 -2.40 15.62
N TYR A 113 -3.75 -2.13 14.85
CA TYR A 113 -3.03 -3.14 14.09
C TYR A 113 -2.39 -4.21 14.99
N VAL A 114 -2.58 -5.49 14.61
CA VAL A 114 -1.95 -6.66 15.24
C VAL A 114 -0.99 -7.36 14.27
N GLU A 115 0.27 -7.48 14.67
CA GLU A 115 1.31 -8.12 13.84
C GLU A 115 0.95 -9.55 13.43
N GLY A 116 1.19 -9.89 12.15
CA GLY A 116 0.95 -11.22 11.61
C GLY A 116 -0.51 -11.52 11.21
N ILE A 117 -1.45 -10.61 11.50
CA ILE A 117 -2.85 -10.70 11.08
C ILE A 117 -3.06 -9.74 9.91
N PRO A 118 -3.24 -10.24 8.67
CA PRO A 118 -3.53 -9.38 7.53
C PRO A 118 -4.96 -8.85 7.60
N GLU A 119 -5.11 -7.56 7.34
CA GLU A 119 -6.39 -6.90 7.14
C GLU A 119 -6.63 -6.65 5.66
N ASN A 120 -7.80 -7.04 5.15
CA ASN A 120 -8.19 -6.68 3.79
C ASN A 120 -8.65 -5.22 3.79
N ILE A 121 -7.77 -4.31 3.39
CA ILE A 121 -8.17 -2.91 3.19
C ILE A 121 -9.04 -2.87 1.94
N PRO A 122 -10.29 -2.37 2.01
CA PRO A 122 -11.07 -2.13 0.83
C PRO A 122 -10.30 -1.14 -0.05
N HIS A 123 -9.71 -1.63 -1.12
CA HIS A 123 -9.25 -0.75 -2.18
C HIS A 123 -10.51 -0.02 -2.67
N GLU A 124 -10.51 1.31 -2.63
CA GLU A 124 -11.46 2.07 -3.43
C GLU A 124 -11.38 1.48 -4.84
N MET A 125 -12.41 0.72 -5.23
CA MET A 125 -12.56 0.43 -6.65
C MET A 125 -12.60 1.80 -7.27
N LEU A 126 -11.64 2.10 -8.15
CA LEU A 126 -11.82 3.15 -9.14
C LEU A 126 -13.22 2.90 -9.70
N ARG A 127 -14.22 3.66 -9.25
CA ARG A 127 -15.48 3.72 -9.96
C ARG A 127 -15.04 4.04 -11.37
N ASN A 128 -15.52 3.30 -12.36
CA ASN A 128 -15.32 3.60 -13.77
C ASN A 128 -15.64 5.08 -13.99
N THR A 129 -14.64 5.95 -13.83
CA THR A 129 -14.64 7.30 -14.34
C THR A 129 -14.52 7.03 -15.82
N GLY A 130 -15.68 6.98 -16.48
CA GLY A 130 -15.80 6.73 -17.90
C GLY A 130 -14.67 7.44 -18.63
N GLU A 131 -14.03 6.71 -19.52
CA GLU A 131 -12.93 7.13 -20.39
C GLU A 131 -12.87 8.66 -20.55
N VAL A 132 -12.01 9.31 -19.75
CA VAL A 132 -11.63 10.68 -20.07
C VAL A 132 -10.64 10.54 -21.20
N GLU A 133 -11.14 10.68 -22.44
CA GLU A 133 -10.32 10.83 -23.64
C GLU A 133 -9.25 11.88 -23.35
N ARG A 134 -8.01 11.42 -23.18
CA ARG A 134 -6.86 12.31 -23.11
C ARG A 134 -6.66 12.87 -24.51
N GLN A 135 -7.12 14.10 -24.73
CA GLN A 135 -6.74 14.81 -25.94
C GLN A 135 -5.23 15.04 -25.95
N PRO A 136 -4.54 14.80 -27.07
CA PRO A 136 -3.10 14.99 -27.16
C PRO A 136 -2.77 16.47 -26.96
N ILE A 137 -1.79 16.72 -26.10
CA ILE A 137 -1.17 18.03 -25.94
C ILE A 137 -0.36 18.27 -27.21
N ASN A 138 -0.82 19.18 -28.06
CA ASN A 138 -0.02 19.69 -29.17
C ASN A 138 1.00 20.68 -28.62
N TYR A 139 2.28 20.41 -28.89
CA TYR A 139 3.39 21.34 -28.68
C TYR A 139 3.36 22.45 -29.74
#